data_AF-A0A530ZL49-F1
#
_entry.id   AF-A0A530ZL49-F1
#
_cell.length_a   1.000
_cell.length_b   1.000
_cell.length_c   1.000
_cell.angle_alpha   90.00
_cell.angle_beta   90.00
_cell.angle_gamma   90.00
#
_symmetry.space_group_name_H-M   'P 1'
#
loop_
_entity.id
_entity.type
_entity.pdbx_description
1 polymer ?
#
loop_
_entity_poly.entity_id
_entity_poly.type
_entity_poly.pdbx_seq_one_letter_code
_entity_poly.pdbx_strand_id
1 'polypeptide(L)' 'YPFIETHELKGALYDPSDGDIDPAQLTQALAKGARDMGAKIIRFCPVTGVRREKDEWVVETAQGEIRCEIVVNAAGY' A
#
# COMPACT_ATOMS: atom_id res chain seq x y z
N TYR A 1 26.67 -17.71 4.18
CA TYR A 1 26.30 -17.54 5.61
C TYR A 1 27.39 -18.15 6.50
N PRO A 2 28.58 -17.52 6.64
CA PRO A 2 29.70 -18.15 7.35
C PRO A 2 29.55 -18.20 8.87
N PHE A 3 28.58 -17.47 9.43
CA PHE A 3 28.29 -17.43 10.87
C PHE A 3 27.13 -18.32 11.29
N ILE A 4 26.52 -19.07 10.36
CA ILE A 4 25.43 -19.98 10.69
C ILE A 4 26.00 -21.21 11.40
N GLU A 5 25.36 -21.61 12.49
CA GLU A 5 25.63 -22.89 13.13
C GLU A 5 24.97 -24.00 12.31
N THR A 6 25.71 -25.05 11.97
CA THR A 6 25.29 -26.04 10.96
C THR A 6 24.96 -27.41 11.52
N HIS A 7 25.15 -27.64 12.83
CA HIS A 7 24.70 -28.89 13.43
C HIS A 7 23.19 -29.07 13.22
N GLU A 8 22.79 -30.32 12.93
CA GLU A 8 21.39 -30.72 12.72
C GLU A 8 20.66 -30.12 11.51
N LEU A 9 21.27 -29.24 10.71
CA LEU A 9 20.69 -28.80 9.44
C LEU A 9 20.56 -29.99 8.47
N LYS A 10 19.35 -30.22 7.95
CA LYS A 10 19.06 -31.28 6.96
C LYS A 10 19.16 -30.81 5.51
N GLY A 11 19.13 -29.50 5.28
CA GLY A 11 19.15 -28.87 3.96
C GLY A 11 18.79 -27.39 4.04
N ALA A 12 18.77 -26.72 2.89
CA ALA A 12 18.39 -25.32 2.75
C ALA A 12 17.68 -25.08 1.42
N LEU A 13 16.85 -24.04 1.37
CA LEU A 13 16.32 -23.47 0.13
C LEU A 13 17.02 -22.14 -0.11
N TYR A 14 17.44 -21.90 -1.34
CA TYR A 14 18.16 -20.70 -1.74
C TYR A 14 17.50 -20.07 -2.96
N ASP A 15 17.09 -18.82 -2.82
CA ASP A 15 16.69 -17.96 -3.93
C ASP A 15 17.71 -16.81 -4.05
N PRO A 16 18.49 -16.72 -5.14
CA PRO A 16 19.44 -15.62 -5.34
C PRO A 16 18.76 -14.26 -5.58
N SER A 17 17.46 -14.23 -5.82
CA SER A 17 16.68 -13.03 -6.15
C SER A 17 15.99 -12.41 -4.95
N ASP A 18 15.92 -13.11 -3.82
CA ASP A 18 15.28 -12.64 -2.60
C ASP A 18 16.22 -11.76 -1.76
N GLY A 19 15.64 -11.01 -0.82
CA GLY A 19 16.39 -10.13 0.06
C GLY A 19 15.49 -9.20 0.87
N ASP A 20 16.04 -8.05 1.26
CA ASP A 20 15.35 -7.05 2.06
C ASP A 20 15.05 -5.80 1.25
N ILE A 21 13.99 -5.10 1.64
CA ILE A 21 13.65 -3.78 1.13
C ILE A 21 13.25 -2.85 2.26
N ASP A 22 13.55 -1.56 2.12
CA ASP A 22 13.01 -0.53 3.01
C ASP A 22 11.53 -0.27 2.61
N PRO A 23 10.55 -0.69 3.45
CA PRO A 23 9.14 -0.55 3.10
C PRO A 23 8.69 0.92 3.06
N ALA A 24 9.30 1.80 3.86
CA ALA A 24 8.95 3.21 3.89
C ALA A 24 9.40 3.91 2.60
N GLN A 25 10.63 3.64 2.15
CA GLN A 25 11.13 4.20 0.89
C GLN A 25 10.45 3.59 -0.33
N LEU A 26 10.17 2.27 -0.33
CA LEU A 26 9.38 1.64 -1.39
C LEU A 26 8.01 2.31 -1.54
N THR A 27 7.33 2.59 -0.42
CA THR A 27 6.04 3.29 -0.42
C THR A 27 6.16 4.69 -1.04
N GLN A 28 7.22 5.46 -0.71
CA GLN A 28 7.43 6.77 -1.31
C GLN A 28 7.77 6.69 -2.81
N ALA A 29 8.53 5.68 -3.24
CA ALA A 29 8.86 5.47 -4.64
C ALA A 29 7.59 5.17 -5.47
N LEU A 30 6.72 4.29 -4.97
CA LEU A 30 5.42 4.01 -5.57
C LEU A 30 4.52 5.24 -5.59
N ALA A 31 4.46 6.00 -4.48
CA ALA A 31 3.68 7.22 -4.40
C ALA A 31 4.16 8.30 -5.39
N LYS A 32 5.47 8.40 -5.63
CA LYS A 32 6.03 9.28 -6.66
C LYS A 32 5.57 8.83 -8.05
N GLY A 33 5.76 7.56 -8.40
CA GLY A 33 5.35 7.02 -9.70
C GLY A 33 3.86 7.20 -9.97
N ALA A 34 3.01 6.99 -8.96
CA ALA A 34 1.57 7.22 -9.09
C ALA A 34 1.24 8.69 -9.41
N ARG A 35 1.88 9.65 -8.73
CA ARG A 35 1.71 11.09 -9.03
C ARG A 35 2.22 11.45 -10.42
N ASP A 36 3.37 10.91 -10.83
CA ASP A 36 3.94 11.12 -12.17
C ASP A 36 2.98 10.63 -13.27
N MET A 37 2.19 9.58 -12.99
CA MET A 37 1.12 9.08 -13.86
C MET A 37 -0.25 9.77 -13.68
N GLY A 38 -0.31 10.86 -12.90
CA GLY A 38 -1.50 11.69 -12.74
C GLY A 38 -2.43 11.35 -11.56
N ALA A 39 -2.08 10.37 -10.72
CA ALA A 39 -2.85 10.07 -9.52
C ALA A 39 -2.72 11.20 -8.47
N LYS A 40 -3.80 11.43 -7.71
CA LYS A 40 -3.81 12.39 -6.59
C LYS A 40 -3.69 11.62 -5.27
N ILE A 41 -2.72 12.03 -4.44
CA ILE A 41 -2.55 11.50 -3.07
C ILE A 41 -2.85 12.62 -2.08
N ILE A 42 -3.99 12.52 -1.39
CA ILE A 42 -4.43 13.49 -0.39
C ILE A 42 -4.13 12.91 1.00
N ARG A 43 -3.11 13.45 1.66
CA ARG A 43 -2.74 13.03 3.02
C ARG A 43 -3.52 13.84 4.06
N PHE A 44 -3.57 13.33 5.29
CA PHE A 44 -4.29 13.96 6.40
C PHE A 44 -5.77 14.21 6.06
N CYS A 45 -6.34 13.32 5.26
CA CYS A 45 -7.72 13.35 4.79
C CYS A 45 -8.40 12.02 5.15
N PRO A 46 -8.68 11.78 6.44
CA PRO A 46 -9.34 10.56 6.85
C PRO A 46 -10.75 10.51 6.27
N VAL A 47 -11.13 9.32 5.80
CA VAL A 47 -12.51 9.02 5.40
C VAL A 47 -13.35 8.85 6.66
N THR A 48 -14.47 9.57 6.75
CA THR A 48 -15.41 9.51 7.88
C THR A 48 -16.70 8.77 7.56
N GLY A 49 -17.00 8.58 6.27
CA GLY A 49 -18.20 7.89 5.80
C GLY A 49 -18.06 7.48 4.35
N VAL A 50 -18.76 6.41 3.97
CA VAL A 50 -18.86 5.95 2.59
C VAL A 50 -20.29 5.51 2.34
N ARG A 51 -20.91 6.03 1.28
CA ARG A 51 -22.29 5.72 0.92
C ARG A 51 -22.46 5.62 -0.59
N ARG A 52 -23.50 4.92 -1.01
CA ARG A 52 -23.84 4.72 -2.43
C ARG A 52 -24.96 5.68 -2.84
N GLU A 53 -24.77 6.38 -3.95
CA GLU A 53 -25.80 7.19 -4.60
C GLU A 53 -25.96 6.75 -6.05
N LYS A 54 -27.07 6.07 -6.37
CA LYS A 54 -27.32 5.50 -7.70
C LYS A 54 -26.11 4.64 -8.13
N ASP A 55 -25.41 5.07 -9.18
CA ASP A 55 -24.29 4.37 -9.80
C ASP A 55 -22.91 4.85 -9.32
N GLU A 56 -22.84 5.78 -8.36
CA GLU A 56 -21.59 6.31 -7.81
C GLU A 56 -21.48 6.11 -6.29
N TRP A 57 -20.25 6.01 -5.81
CA TRP A 57 -19.89 6.11 -4.40
C TRP A 57 -19.63 7.57 -4.04
N VAL A 58 -19.99 7.93 -2.82
CA VAL A 58 -19.63 9.20 -2.21
C VAL A 58 -18.84 8.91 -0.94
N VAL A 59 -17.60 9.39 -0.93
CA VAL A 59 -16.65 9.26 0.17
C VAL A 59 -16.59 10.58 0.92
N GLU A 60 -16.96 10.56 2.19
CA GLU A 60 -17.04 11.74 3.04
C GLU A 60 -15.70 11.96 3.77
N THR A 61 -15.23 13.20 3.75
CA THR A 61 -14.04 13.64 4.46
C THR A 61 -14.25 15.07 5.00
N ALA A 62 -13.43 15.50 5.96
CA ALA A 62 -13.45 16.89 6.44
C ALA A 62 -13.03 17.92 5.36
N GLN A 63 -12.39 17.48 4.27
CA GLN A 63 -11.96 18.33 3.15
C GLN A 63 -13.00 18.38 2.02
N GLY A 64 -14.16 17.73 2.19
CA GLY A 64 -15.24 17.64 1.21
C GLY A 64 -15.54 16.20 0.78
N GLU A 65 -16.54 16.07 -0.09
CA GLU A 65 -16.96 14.78 -0.66
C GLU A 65 -16.16 14.44 -1.93
N ILE A 66 -15.80 13.17 -2.07
CA ILE A 66 -15.19 12.62 -3.29
C ILE A 66 -16.18 11.63 -3.90
N ARG A 67 -16.58 11.86 -5.16
CA ARG A 67 -17.46 10.95 -5.92
C ARG A 67 -16.64 10.06 -6.85
N CYS A 68 -16.92 8.76 -6.87
CA CYS A 68 -16.19 7.80 -7.71
C CYS A 68 -17.03 6.57 -8.06
N GLU A 69 -16.69 5.88 -9.14
CA GLU A 69 -17.36 4.65 -9.56
C GLU A 69 -16.97 3.44 -8.68
N ILE A 70 -15.74 3.44 -8.19
CA ILE A 70 -15.14 2.33 -7.43
C ILE A 70 -14.45 2.87 -6.18
N VAL A 71 -14.62 2.17 -5.07
CA VAL A 71 -13.88 2.39 -3.81
C VAL A 71 -13.12 1.12 -3.48
N VAL A 72 -11.84 1.25 -3.13
CA VAL A 72 -11.01 0.14 -2.64
C VAL A 72 -10.62 0.45 -1.20
N ASN A 73 -10.99 -0.42 -0.26
CA ASN A 73 -10.53 -0.31 1.11
C ASN A 73 -9.16 -0.98 1.25
N ALA A 74 -8.12 -0.16 1.42
CA ALA A 74 -6.75 -0.59 1.69
C ALA A 74 -6.22 0.08 2.98
N ALA A 75 -7.06 0.21 4.01
CA ALA A 75 -6.80 1.01 5.20
C ALA A 75 -5.95 0.33 6.31
N GLY A 76 -5.50 -0.91 6.12
CA GLY A 76 -4.74 -1.64 7.16
C GLY A 76 -5.58 -1.96 8.40
N TYR A 77 -4.90 -2.15 9.55
CA TYR A 77 -5.50 -2.41 10.86
C TYR A 77 -5.23 -1.26 11.84
#